data_AF-A0A0B4XEE4-F1
#
_entry.id   AF-A0A0B4XEE4-F1
#
_cell.length_a   1.000
_cell.length_b   1.000
_cell.length_c   1.000
_cell.angle_alpha   90.00
_cell.angle_beta   90.00
_cell.angle_gamma   90.00
#
_symmetry.space_group_name_H-M   'P 1'
#
loop_
_entity.id
_entity.type
_entity.pdbx_description
1 polymer ?
#
loop_
_entity_poly.entity_id
_entity_poly.type
_entity_poly.pdbx_seq_one_letter_code
_entity_poly.pdbx_strand_id
1 'polypeptide(L)'
;MREQEKLLMNANVYTPASLAEDNVAAWLKTLAKYRQPRVGRSAFELIVTVIPFAACWAVAYFSFVDGFWYGLAAVIPAAAFLLRLFMIQHDCGHGSFFARRGIDDWTGRVIGVLTLTPYDYWRRAHAAHHASAGNLDERGVGDITTLTVAEYRALSPMRRLGYRLYRHPLVMFGIGPAWLFLFKQRLPIGMMNSGALPWVSTMGTNLALVTLAGLMMWIAGVWPFLLIHLPIVLVSGAAGIWLFYVQHQFEDTHWSTGDDWRFPEAALHGASHYDLPLVLRWMTGNIGIHHIHHLSSRIPYYRLPEVLRDHPQLAGIGRITLWQSLQCVGLVLWDDRRQKLVSFRDAATAAA
;
A
#
# COMPACT_ATOMS: atom_id res chain seq x y z
N MET A 1 9.52 11.72 49.47
CA MET A 1 9.90 10.32 49.13
C MET A 1 8.96 9.61 48.17
N ARG A 2 7.63 9.87 48.13
CA ARG A 2 6.71 9.16 47.21
C ARG A 2 6.50 9.78 45.82
N GLU A 3 7.09 10.94 45.53
CA GLU A 3 7.04 11.54 44.18
C GLU A 3 8.29 11.26 43.33
N GLN A 4 9.46 11.02 43.94
CA GLN A 4 10.68 10.70 43.20
C GLN A 4 10.72 9.27 42.67
N GLU A 5 10.00 8.31 43.28
CA GLU A 5 9.89 6.95 42.75
C GLU A 5 8.96 6.84 41.52
N LYS A 6 8.00 7.76 41.34
CA LYS A 6 7.15 7.77 40.13
C LYS A 6 7.87 8.32 38.90
N LEU A 7 8.92 9.12 39.08
CA LEU A 7 9.75 9.66 38.00
C LEU A 7 10.79 8.66 37.48
N LEU A 8 11.04 7.56 38.20
CA LEU A 8 12.02 6.54 37.80
C LEU A 8 11.40 5.33 37.06
N MET A 9 10.07 5.27 36.94
CA MET A 9 9.36 4.14 36.30
C MET A 9 8.84 4.44 34.87
N ASN A 10 9.21 5.60 34.31
CA ASN A 10 8.94 5.97 32.91
C ASN A 10 10.22 6.23 32.10
N ALA A 11 11.37 5.81 32.61
CA ALA A 11 12.65 5.90 31.90
C ALA A 11 12.86 4.70 30.96
N ASN A 12 11.91 4.44 30.06
CA ASN A 12 12.27 3.88 28.75
C ASN A 12 12.81 5.04 27.93
N VAL A 13 14.06 5.41 28.23
CA VAL A 13 14.85 6.37 27.46
C VAL A 13 14.98 5.81 26.05
N TYR A 14 14.10 6.25 25.17
CA TYR A 14 14.34 6.22 23.74
C TYR A 14 15.58 7.07 23.50
N THR A 15 16.71 6.39 23.29
CA THR A 15 17.94 7.02 22.82
C THR A 15 17.63 7.79 21.54
N PRO A 16 18.05 9.07 21.40
CA PRO A 16 17.79 9.85 20.20
C PRO A 16 18.42 9.18 18.97
N ALA A 17 17.78 9.35 17.82
CA ALA A 17 18.03 8.71 16.53
C ALA A 17 19.42 8.95 15.89
N SER A 18 20.41 9.50 16.61
CA SER A 18 21.71 9.92 16.04
C SER A 18 22.71 8.78 15.78
N LEU A 19 22.35 7.51 16.00
CA LEU A 19 23.18 6.35 15.66
C LEU A 19 22.73 5.63 14.38
N ALA A 20 21.61 6.07 13.77
CA ALA A 20 21.06 5.44 12.57
C ALA A 20 21.59 6.06 11.26
N GLU A 21 22.07 7.31 11.30
CA GLU A 21 22.50 8.07 10.12
C GLU A 21 23.73 7.46 9.45
N ASP A 22 24.71 6.95 10.20
CA ASP A 22 25.99 6.50 9.65
C ASP A 22 25.98 5.11 9.00
N ASN A 23 24.85 4.38 8.95
CA ASN A 23 24.90 3.04 8.33
C ASN A 23 23.60 2.48 7.72
N VAL A 24 22.77 3.32 7.10
CA VAL A 24 21.60 2.83 6.33
C VAL A 24 22.02 1.85 5.23
N ALA A 25 23.21 2.04 4.65
CA ALA A 25 23.79 1.09 3.69
C ALA A 25 24.15 -0.27 4.32
N ALA A 26 24.66 -0.34 5.57
CA ALA A 26 24.90 -1.64 6.21
C ALA A 26 23.61 -2.39 6.51
N TRP A 27 22.48 -1.70 6.71
CA TRP A 27 21.20 -2.38 6.84
C TRP A 27 20.89 -3.22 5.61
N LEU A 28 21.20 -2.79 4.39
CA LEU A 28 21.00 -3.61 3.19
C LEU A 28 21.74 -4.97 3.26
N LYS A 29 22.95 -4.99 3.81
CA LYS A 29 23.74 -6.22 4.01
C LYS A 29 23.14 -7.08 5.11
N THR A 30 22.78 -6.47 6.25
CA THR A 30 22.14 -7.17 7.37
C THR A 30 20.79 -7.78 6.98
N LEU A 31 20.02 -7.07 6.17
CA LEU A 31 18.69 -7.46 5.73
C LEU A 31 18.69 -8.55 4.65
N ALA A 32 19.82 -8.77 3.96
CA ALA A 32 19.93 -9.75 2.90
C ALA A 32 19.57 -11.18 3.36
N LYS A 33 19.84 -11.54 4.62
CA LYS A 33 19.51 -12.86 5.19
C LYS A 33 18.00 -13.13 5.28
N TYR A 34 17.16 -12.09 5.22
CA TYR A 34 15.70 -12.24 5.26
C TYR A 34 15.06 -12.39 3.86
N ARG A 35 15.84 -12.23 2.79
CA ARG A 35 15.32 -12.27 1.40
C ARG A 35 14.98 -13.68 0.90
N GLN A 36 15.52 -14.72 1.53
CA GLN A 36 15.26 -16.10 1.11
C GLN A 36 13.84 -16.53 1.55
N PRO A 37 12.92 -16.84 0.62
CA PRO A 37 11.60 -17.33 0.98
C PRO A 37 11.66 -18.79 1.44
N ARG A 38 10.66 -19.18 2.21
CA ARG A 38 10.39 -20.60 2.52
C ARG A 38 9.23 -21.03 1.63
N VAL A 39 9.49 -21.80 0.56
CA VAL A 39 8.47 -22.17 -0.44
C VAL A 39 7.21 -22.76 0.18
N GLY A 40 7.37 -23.67 1.17
CA GLY A 40 6.23 -24.24 1.89
C GLY A 40 5.42 -23.19 2.66
N ARG A 41 6.08 -22.16 3.22
CA ARG A 41 5.38 -21.04 3.85
C ARG A 41 4.65 -20.17 2.81
N SER A 42 5.27 -19.87 1.67
CA SER A 42 4.63 -19.10 0.61
C SER A 42 3.39 -19.81 0.06
N ALA A 43 3.47 -21.13 -0.18
CA ALA A 43 2.33 -21.93 -0.57
C ALA A 43 1.22 -21.92 0.50
N PHE A 44 1.59 -22.10 1.77
CA PHE A 44 0.65 -22.00 2.88
C PHE A 44 -0.06 -20.65 2.91
N GLU A 45 0.68 -19.54 2.81
CA GLU A 45 0.13 -18.19 2.81
C GLU A 45 -0.86 -17.94 1.66
N LEU A 46 -0.58 -18.50 0.48
CA LEU A 46 -1.50 -18.44 -0.65
C LEU A 46 -2.78 -19.23 -0.38
N ILE A 47 -2.67 -20.46 0.15
CA ILE A 47 -3.80 -21.34 0.45
C ILE A 47 -4.72 -20.74 1.53
N VAL A 48 -4.14 -20.26 2.64
CA VAL A 48 -4.91 -19.65 3.74
C VAL A 48 -5.45 -18.26 3.40
N THR A 49 -5.22 -17.78 2.18
CA THR A 49 -5.81 -16.55 1.66
C THR A 49 -6.88 -16.86 0.61
N VAL A 50 -6.56 -17.69 -0.40
CA VAL A 50 -7.49 -18.02 -1.49
C VAL A 50 -8.69 -18.82 -1.00
N ILE A 51 -8.49 -19.82 -0.13
CA ILE A 51 -9.60 -20.67 0.34
C ILE A 51 -10.61 -19.84 1.16
N PRO A 52 -10.19 -19.06 2.18
CA PRO A 52 -11.13 -18.21 2.91
C PRO A 52 -11.78 -17.13 2.06
N PHE A 53 -11.08 -16.56 1.08
CA PHE A 53 -11.68 -15.63 0.12
C PHE A 53 -12.85 -16.30 -0.63
N ALA A 54 -12.61 -17.46 -1.23
CA ALA A 54 -13.63 -18.20 -1.96
C ALA A 54 -14.79 -18.64 -1.05
N ALA A 55 -14.49 -19.08 0.18
CA ALA A 55 -15.50 -19.45 1.17
C ALA A 55 -16.38 -18.25 1.57
N CYS A 56 -15.79 -17.08 1.86
CA CYS A 56 -16.55 -15.88 2.20
C CYS A 56 -17.41 -15.41 1.02
N TRP A 57 -16.89 -15.49 -0.20
CA TRP A 57 -17.66 -15.18 -1.41
C TRP A 57 -18.85 -16.14 -1.57
N ALA A 58 -18.64 -17.45 -1.40
CA ALA A 58 -19.70 -18.45 -1.47
C ALA A 58 -20.76 -18.26 -0.38
N VAL A 59 -20.36 -17.95 0.85
CA VAL A 59 -21.29 -17.62 1.95
C VAL A 59 -22.14 -16.41 1.59
N ALA A 60 -21.52 -15.32 1.08
CA ALA A 60 -22.27 -14.15 0.63
C ALA A 60 -23.25 -14.50 -0.50
N TYR A 61 -22.84 -15.37 -1.43
CA TYR A 61 -23.67 -15.83 -2.53
C TYR A 61 -24.90 -16.60 -2.06
N PHE A 62 -24.72 -17.73 -1.36
CA PHE A 62 -25.84 -18.55 -0.89
C PHE A 62 -26.78 -17.75 0.03
N SER A 63 -26.23 -16.87 0.87
CA SER A 63 -27.02 -15.97 1.70
C SER A 63 -27.88 -15.00 0.89
N PHE A 64 -27.37 -14.49 -0.24
CA PHE A 64 -28.16 -13.64 -1.14
C PHE A 64 -29.30 -14.41 -1.80
N VAL A 65 -29.04 -15.63 -2.31
CA VAL A 65 -30.06 -16.41 -3.03
C VAL A 65 -31.16 -16.94 -2.09
N ASP A 66 -30.80 -17.27 -0.85
CA ASP A 66 -31.73 -17.73 0.19
C ASP A 66 -32.50 -16.58 0.88
N GLY A 67 -32.23 -15.33 0.49
CA GLY A 67 -32.85 -14.15 1.11
C GLY A 67 -32.33 -13.82 2.52
N PHE A 68 -31.26 -14.46 2.97
CA PHE A 68 -30.60 -14.18 4.25
C PHE A 68 -29.58 -13.04 4.12
N TRP A 69 -30.08 -11.82 4.02
CA TRP A 69 -29.28 -10.61 3.80
C TRP A 69 -28.18 -10.36 4.84
N TYR A 70 -28.31 -10.84 6.08
CA TYR A 70 -27.23 -10.74 7.08
C TYR A 70 -25.95 -11.48 6.66
N GLY A 71 -26.06 -12.54 5.87
CA GLY A 71 -24.89 -13.27 5.36
C GLY A 71 -24.06 -12.48 4.33
N LEU A 72 -24.58 -11.35 3.83
CA LEU A 72 -23.78 -10.39 3.04
C LEU A 72 -22.69 -9.72 3.89
N ALA A 73 -22.72 -9.82 5.22
CA ALA A 73 -21.60 -9.41 6.07
C ALA A 73 -20.28 -10.13 5.71
N ALA A 74 -20.34 -11.30 5.05
CA ALA A 74 -19.19 -12.02 4.53
C ALA A 74 -18.42 -11.27 3.42
N VAL A 75 -19.00 -10.22 2.82
CA VAL A 75 -18.31 -9.28 1.93
C VAL A 75 -17.11 -8.63 2.61
N ILE A 76 -17.21 -8.30 3.90
CA ILE A 76 -16.13 -7.62 4.64
C ILE A 76 -14.88 -8.51 4.78
N PRO A 77 -14.96 -9.75 5.33
CA PRO A 77 -13.80 -10.63 5.35
C PRO A 77 -13.35 -11.02 3.94
N ALA A 78 -14.24 -11.19 2.96
CA ALA A 78 -13.83 -11.42 1.57
C ALA A 78 -12.99 -10.25 1.02
N ALA A 79 -13.35 -9.00 1.31
CA ALA A 79 -12.57 -7.82 0.94
C ALA A 79 -11.20 -7.81 1.63
N ALA A 80 -11.12 -8.20 2.91
CA ALA A 80 -9.85 -8.31 3.63
C ALA A 80 -8.93 -9.39 3.02
N PHE A 81 -9.48 -10.54 2.62
CA PHE A 81 -8.72 -11.56 1.92
C PHE A 81 -8.33 -11.15 0.50
N LEU A 82 -9.17 -10.39 -0.22
CA LEU A 82 -8.78 -9.83 -1.52
C LEU A 82 -7.62 -8.83 -1.39
N LEU A 83 -7.62 -8.00 -0.35
CA LEU A 83 -6.50 -7.12 -0.01
C LEU A 83 -5.24 -7.95 0.28
N ARG A 84 -5.37 -9.04 1.04
CA ARG A 84 -4.26 -9.96 1.31
C ARG A 84 -3.72 -10.63 0.04
N LEU A 85 -4.60 -11.01 -0.89
CA LEU A 85 -4.18 -11.52 -2.21
C LEU A 85 -3.35 -10.47 -2.94
N PHE A 86 -3.77 -9.20 -2.91
CA PHE A 86 -2.98 -8.11 -3.47
C PHE A 86 -1.59 -7.98 -2.80
N MET A 87 -1.46 -8.22 -1.49
CA MET A 87 -0.14 -8.26 -0.83
C MET A 87 0.75 -9.40 -1.34
N ILE A 88 0.18 -10.57 -1.61
CA ILE A 88 0.89 -11.70 -2.21
C ILE A 88 1.32 -11.36 -3.65
N GLN A 89 0.41 -10.80 -4.46
CA GLN A 89 0.72 -10.32 -5.80
C GLN A 89 1.85 -9.27 -5.78
N HIS A 90 1.82 -8.39 -4.79
CA HIS A 90 2.83 -7.35 -4.61
C HIS A 90 4.22 -7.94 -4.39
N ASP A 91 4.34 -8.92 -3.49
CA ASP A 91 5.61 -9.65 -3.26
C ASP A 91 6.06 -10.45 -4.49
N CYS A 92 5.12 -11.03 -5.24
CA CYS A 92 5.41 -11.63 -6.54
C CYS A 92 6.03 -10.61 -7.50
N GLY A 93 5.53 -9.37 -7.50
CA GLY A 93 6.06 -8.25 -8.28
C GLY A 93 7.56 -8.01 -8.02
N HIS A 94 7.98 -8.15 -6.77
CA HIS A 94 9.39 -8.07 -6.34
C HIS A 94 10.19 -9.36 -6.57
N GLY A 95 9.53 -10.45 -6.94
CA GLY A 95 10.11 -11.78 -7.05
C GLY A 95 10.55 -12.36 -5.70
N SER A 96 9.93 -11.92 -4.60
CA SER A 96 10.30 -12.31 -3.24
C SER A 96 9.49 -13.49 -2.71
N PHE A 97 8.29 -13.71 -3.25
CA PHE A 97 7.35 -14.67 -2.67
C PHE A 97 7.80 -16.13 -2.84
N PHE A 98 8.19 -16.55 -4.04
CA PHE A 98 8.76 -17.89 -4.29
C PHE A 98 10.25 -17.87 -4.65
N ALA A 99 10.85 -16.69 -4.87
CA ALA A 99 12.21 -16.52 -5.41
C ALA A 99 12.42 -17.29 -6.72
N ARG A 100 11.34 -17.47 -7.50
CA ARG A 100 11.33 -18.12 -8.81
C ARG A 100 10.50 -17.25 -9.71
N ARG A 101 11.17 -16.40 -10.51
CA ARG A 101 10.51 -15.33 -11.27
C ARG A 101 9.33 -15.80 -12.12
N GLY A 102 9.43 -16.96 -12.76
CA GLY A 102 8.31 -17.50 -13.55
C GLY A 102 7.08 -17.86 -12.71
N ILE A 103 7.28 -18.43 -11.51
CA ILE A 103 6.18 -18.78 -10.60
C ILE A 103 5.57 -17.52 -10.00
N ASP A 104 6.41 -16.58 -9.54
CA ASP A 104 5.96 -15.29 -9.02
C ASP A 104 5.15 -14.53 -10.08
N ASP A 105 5.66 -14.44 -11.30
CA ASP A 105 4.98 -13.70 -12.36
C ASP A 105 3.63 -14.34 -12.76
N TRP A 106 3.53 -15.66 -12.84
CA TRP A 106 2.24 -16.30 -13.10
C TRP A 106 1.27 -16.21 -11.93
N THR A 107 1.76 -16.38 -10.70
CA THR A 107 0.95 -16.19 -9.48
C THR A 107 0.39 -14.77 -9.44
N GLY A 108 1.23 -13.77 -9.68
CA GLY A 108 0.84 -12.37 -9.72
C GLY A 108 -0.16 -12.05 -10.83
N ARG A 109 -0.02 -12.64 -12.03
CA ARG A 109 -1.01 -12.47 -13.12
C ARG A 109 -2.37 -13.08 -12.78
N VAL A 110 -2.40 -14.28 -12.21
CA VAL A 110 -3.66 -14.94 -11.80
C VAL A 110 -4.35 -14.14 -10.71
N ILE A 111 -3.62 -13.73 -9.67
CA ILE A 111 -4.18 -12.87 -8.61
C ILE A 111 -4.61 -11.52 -9.19
N GLY A 112 -3.88 -10.98 -10.16
CA GLY A 112 -4.20 -9.72 -10.83
C GLY A 112 -5.56 -9.72 -11.53
N VAL A 113 -6.04 -10.88 -11.99
CA VAL A 113 -7.42 -10.99 -12.47
C VAL A 113 -8.40 -10.82 -11.31
N LEU A 114 -8.17 -11.47 -10.16
CA LEU A 114 -9.06 -11.36 -8.99
C LEU A 114 -9.07 -9.95 -8.39
N THR A 115 -7.92 -9.26 -8.35
CA THR A 115 -7.79 -7.92 -7.79
C THR A 115 -8.04 -6.81 -8.82
N LEU A 116 -8.45 -7.17 -10.04
CA LEU A 116 -8.62 -6.24 -11.15
C LEU A 116 -7.36 -5.40 -11.40
N THR A 117 -6.17 -5.98 -11.23
CA THR A 117 -4.88 -5.30 -11.39
C THR A 117 -4.04 -5.94 -12.50
N PRO A 118 -3.73 -5.23 -13.61
CA PRO A 118 -2.88 -5.78 -14.65
C PRO A 118 -1.44 -5.88 -14.18
N TYR A 119 -1.03 -7.12 -13.87
CA TYR A 119 0.17 -7.41 -13.08
C TYR A 119 1.47 -6.82 -13.63
N ASP A 120 1.83 -7.04 -14.90
CA ASP A 120 3.12 -6.56 -15.43
C ASP A 120 3.15 -5.04 -15.59
N TYR A 121 2.03 -4.42 -15.97
CA TYR A 121 1.88 -2.95 -15.97
C TYR A 121 2.05 -2.39 -14.56
N TRP A 122 1.32 -2.95 -13.60
CA TRP A 122 1.39 -2.53 -12.20
C TRP A 122 2.79 -2.76 -11.61
N ARG A 123 3.39 -3.92 -11.85
CA ARG A 123 4.75 -4.27 -11.38
C ARG A 123 5.79 -3.28 -11.88
N ARG A 124 5.69 -2.83 -13.14
CA ARG A 124 6.61 -1.82 -13.70
C ARG A 124 6.40 -0.45 -13.04
N ALA A 125 5.15 -0.03 -12.87
CA ALA A 125 4.85 1.22 -12.15
C ALA A 125 5.36 1.16 -10.70
N HIS A 126 5.14 0.03 -10.03
CA HIS A 126 5.57 -0.21 -8.66
C HIS A 126 7.09 -0.26 -8.50
N ALA A 127 7.80 -0.87 -9.46
CA ALA A 127 9.26 -0.85 -9.47
C ALA A 127 9.81 0.58 -9.64
N ALA A 128 9.17 1.41 -10.48
CA ALA A 128 9.51 2.81 -10.61
C ALA A 128 9.25 3.58 -9.31
N HIS A 129 8.09 3.36 -8.67
CA HIS A 129 7.75 3.92 -7.35
C HIS A 129 8.84 3.64 -6.32
N HIS A 130 9.28 2.39 -6.19
CA HIS A 130 10.37 2.06 -5.28
C HIS A 130 11.68 2.76 -5.65
N ALA A 131 11.97 2.92 -6.94
CA ALA A 131 13.22 3.55 -7.40
C ALA A 131 13.25 5.08 -7.16
N SER A 132 12.09 5.75 -7.14
CA SER A 132 12.00 7.21 -7.00
C SER A 132 11.29 7.69 -5.73
N ALA A 133 10.93 6.79 -4.81
CA ALA A 133 10.25 7.15 -3.56
C ALA A 133 11.05 8.22 -2.77
N GLY A 134 10.36 9.28 -2.34
CA GLY A 134 10.96 10.41 -1.63
C GLY A 134 11.83 11.32 -2.50
N ASN A 135 11.88 11.12 -3.83
CA ASN A 135 12.52 12.05 -4.76
C ASN A 135 11.49 13.05 -5.31
N LEU A 136 11.66 14.33 -4.97
CA LEU A 136 10.78 15.41 -5.39
C LEU A 136 10.77 15.64 -6.91
N ASP A 137 11.87 15.33 -7.60
CA ASP A 137 12.07 15.57 -9.03
C ASP A 137 11.50 14.45 -9.91
N GLU A 138 11.43 13.22 -9.37
CA GLU A 138 10.97 12.02 -10.09
C GLU A 138 9.59 11.51 -9.62
N ARG A 139 8.82 12.36 -8.96
CA ARG A 139 7.49 12.02 -8.41
C ARG A 139 6.45 11.69 -9.48
N GLY A 140 5.51 10.81 -9.14
CA GLY A 140 4.22 10.71 -9.82
C GLY A 140 3.88 9.34 -10.44
N VAL A 141 4.85 8.45 -10.64
CA VAL A 141 4.56 7.07 -11.06
C VAL A 141 4.33 6.22 -9.82
N GLY A 142 3.06 5.87 -9.56
CA GLY A 142 2.68 5.09 -8.38
C GLY A 142 2.37 5.93 -7.14
N ASP A 143 2.81 7.18 -7.12
CA ASP A 143 2.55 8.12 -6.03
C ASP A 143 1.15 8.74 -6.05
N ILE A 144 0.75 9.18 -4.86
CA ILE A 144 -0.34 10.15 -4.69
C ILE A 144 0.24 11.53 -4.92
N THR A 145 -0.36 12.29 -5.84
CA THR A 145 0.11 13.64 -6.16
C THR A 145 0.11 14.49 -4.90
N THR A 146 1.30 14.96 -4.54
CA THR A 146 1.54 15.81 -3.37
C THR A 146 2.32 17.01 -3.86
N LEU A 147 1.72 18.19 -3.73
CA LEU A 147 2.32 19.44 -4.16
C LEU A 147 3.10 20.07 -3.01
N THR A 148 4.16 20.80 -3.35
CA THR A 148 4.77 21.70 -2.38
C THR A 148 3.84 22.89 -2.06
N VAL A 149 4.05 23.54 -0.92
CA VAL A 149 3.32 24.77 -0.57
C VAL A 149 3.50 25.85 -1.65
N ALA A 150 4.72 25.96 -2.22
CA ALA A 150 5.00 26.91 -3.29
C ALA A 150 4.22 26.57 -4.56
N GLU A 151 4.22 25.31 -4.99
CA GLU A 151 3.48 24.84 -6.16
C GLU A 151 1.98 25.07 -6.03
N TYR A 152 1.40 24.72 -4.87
CA TYR A 152 -0.02 24.92 -4.61
C TYR A 152 -0.39 26.41 -4.64
N ARG A 153 0.49 27.29 -4.16
CA ARG A 153 0.31 28.75 -4.25
C ARG A 153 0.48 29.28 -5.66
N ALA A 154 1.28 28.66 -6.51
CA ALA A 154 1.38 29.04 -7.92
C ALA A 154 0.13 28.65 -8.75
N LEU A 155 -0.72 27.75 -8.25
CA LEU A 155 -1.94 27.34 -8.95
C LEU A 155 -3.02 28.43 -8.99
N SER A 156 -3.77 28.47 -10.09
CA SER A 156 -5.00 29.25 -10.21
C SER A 156 -6.10 28.77 -9.23
N PRO A 157 -7.09 29.60 -8.88
CA PRO A 157 -8.15 29.23 -7.93
C PRO A 157 -8.87 27.92 -8.29
N MET A 158 -9.17 27.69 -9.58
CA MET A 158 -9.82 26.46 -10.03
C MET A 158 -8.91 25.24 -9.90
N ARG A 159 -7.61 25.37 -10.18
CA ARG A 159 -6.65 24.27 -10.00
C ARG A 159 -6.43 23.95 -8.52
N ARG A 160 -6.44 24.96 -7.63
CA ARG A 160 -6.43 24.75 -6.17
C ARG A 160 -7.67 24.02 -5.69
N LEU A 161 -8.86 24.39 -6.18
CA LEU A 161 -10.10 23.66 -5.89
C LEU A 161 -10.01 22.21 -6.38
N GLY A 162 -9.53 21.99 -7.60
CA GLY A 162 -9.29 20.64 -8.15
C GLY A 162 -8.36 19.81 -7.26
N TYR A 163 -7.26 20.39 -6.80
CA TYR A 163 -6.33 19.71 -5.87
C TYR A 163 -6.99 19.39 -4.52
N ARG A 164 -7.78 20.31 -3.96
CA ARG A 164 -8.54 20.08 -2.72
C ARG A 164 -9.56 18.95 -2.86
N LEU A 165 -10.28 18.90 -3.98
CA LEU A 165 -11.21 17.82 -4.28
C LEU A 165 -10.47 16.50 -4.45
N TYR A 166 -9.36 16.48 -5.20
CA TYR A 166 -8.51 15.30 -5.34
C TYR A 166 -8.01 14.77 -3.99
N ARG A 167 -7.57 15.67 -3.09
CA ARG A 167 -7.09 15.33 -1.73
C ARG A 167 -8.21 15.12 -0.70
N HIS A 168 -9.47 15.27 -1.07
CA HIS A 168 -10.58 15.12 -0.13
C HIS A 168 -10.77 13.62 0.22
N PRO A 169 -10.96 13.24 1.50
CA PRO A 169 -10.99 11.82 1.90
C PRO A 169 -12.09 11.01 1.21
N LEU A 170 -13.29 11.58 1.04
CA LEU A 170 -14.39 10.91 0.32
C LEU A 170 -14.06 10.67 -1.17
N VAL A 171 -13.27 11.56 -1.78
CA VAL A 171 -12.84 11.39 -3.16
C VAL A 171 -11.73 10.35 -3.22
N MET A 172 -10.71 10.46 -2.37
CA MET A 172 -9.56 9.54 -2.37
C MET A 172 -9.94 8.09 -2.02
N PHE A 173 -10.73 7.90 -0.97
CA PHE A 173 -11.02 6.57 -0.42
C PHE A 173 -12.41 6.05 -0.80
N GLY A 174 -13.31 6.91 -1.32
CA GLY A 174 -14.62 6.50 -1.83
C GLY A 174 -14.63 6.35 -3.36
N ILE A 175 -14.34 7.44 -4.08
CA ILE A 175 -14.37 7.47 -5.56
C ILE A 175 -13.09 6.87 -6.15
N GLY A 176 -11.94 7.13 -5.53
CA GLY A 176 -10.61 6.72 -5.97
C GLY A 176 -10.46 5.22 -6.25
N PRO A 177 -10.93 4.31 -5.36
CA PRO A 177 -10.91 2.88 -5.63
C PRO A 177 -11.69 2.51 -6.89
N ALA A 178 -12.92 3.01 -7.03
CA ALA A 178 -13.76 2.74 -8.19
C ALA A 178 -13.08 3.23 -9.48
N TRP A 179 -12.59 4.48 -9.47
CA TRP A 179 -11.85 5.05 -10.60
C TRP A 179 -10.62 4.21 -10.96
N LEU A 180 -9.81 3.83 -9.98
CA LEU A 180 -8.55 3.12 -10.19
C LEU A 180 -8.78 1.73 -10.80
N PHE A 181 -9.60 0.90 -10.15
CA PHE A 181 -9.73 -0.51 -10.49
C PHE A 181 -10.69 -0.76 -11.67
N LEU A 182 -11.79 0.00 -11.75
CA LEU A 182 -12.80 -0.19 -12.79
C LEU A 182 -12.46 0.54 -14.09
N PHE A 183 -11.71 1.66 -14.03
CA PHE A 183 -11.47 2.52 -15.20
C PHE A 183 -9.99 2.72 -15.52
N LYS A 184 -9.21 3.35 -14.63
CA LYS A 184 -7.82 3.76 -14.91
C LYS A 184 -6.95 2.57 -15.32
N GLN A 185 -7.07 1.44 -14.64
CA GLN A 185 -6.29 0.23 -14.91
C GLN A 185 -6.80 -0.59 -16.11
N ARG A 186 -7.82 -0.13 -16.83
CA ARG A 186 -8.28 -0.77 -18.08
C ARG A 186 -7.45 -0.36 -19.29
N LEU A 187 -6.59 0.64 -19.16
CA LEU A 187 -5.61 1.08 -20.14
C LEU A 187 -4.26 1.31 -19.45
N PRO A 188 -3.11 1.15 -20.14
CA PRO A 188 -1.80 1.39 -19.54
C PRO A 188 -1.47 2.89 -19.44
N ILE A 189 -2.35 3.69 -18.81
CA ILE A 189 -2.24 5.15 -18.71
C ILE A 189 -0.88 5.51 -18.09
N GLY A 190 -0.18 6.47 -18.69
CA GLY A 190 1.18 6.86 -18.32
C GLY A 190 2.30 5.96 -18.89
N MET A 191 1.96 4.80 -19.45
CA MET A 191 2.91 3.87 -20.10
C MET A 191 2.43 3.39 -21.47
N MET A 192 1.50 4.11 -22.11
CA MET A 192 0.93 3.73 -23.41
C MET A 192 1.97 3.72 -24.54
N ASN A 193 3.04 4.50 -24.39
CA ASN A 193 4.16 4.59 -25.34
C ASN A 193 5.40 3.78 -24.88
N SER A 194 5.27 2.96 -23.83
CA SER A 194 6.41 2.26 -23.21
C SER A 194 6.62 0.82 -23.71
N GLY A 195 6.27 0.58 -24.97
CA GLY A 195 6.36 -0.72 -25.65
C GLY A 195 5.12 -1.59 -25.49
N ALA A 196 5.21 -2.85 -25.95
CA ALA A 196 4.07 -3.78 -25.98
C ALA A 196 3.66 -4.33 -24.60
N LEU A 197 4.61 -4.47 -23.66
CA LEU A 197 4.36 -5.13 -22.38
C LEU A 197 3.21 -4.51 -21.56
N PRO A 198 3.13 -3.18 -21.35
CA PRO A 198 1.98 -2.56 -20.68
C PRO A 198 0.64 -2.85 -21.34
N TRP A 199 0.60 -2.84 -22.67
CA TRP A 199 -0.60 -3.14 -23.46
C TRP A 199 -1.01 -4.60 -23.32
N VAL A 200 -0.09 -5.54 -23.52
CA VAL A 200 -0.35 -6.99 -23.37
C VAL A 200 -0.82 -7.30 -21.95
N SER A 201 -0.17 -6.73 -20.93
CA SER A 201 -0.57 -6.89 -19.54
C SER A 201 -2.00 -6.41 -19.30
N THR A 202 -2.33 -5.22 -19.79
CA THR A 202 -3.61 -4.57 -19.50
C THR A 202 -4.75 -5.21 -20.30
N MET A 203 -4.56 -5.44 -21.60
CA MET A 203 -5.56 -6.08 -22.45
C MET A 203 -5.75 -7.56 -22.13
N GLY A 204 -4.67 -8.28 -21.81
CA GLY A 204 -4.76 -9.68 -21.36
C GLY A 204 -5.55 -9.79 -20.05
N THR A 205 -5.34 -8.87 -19.11
CA THR A 205 -6.14 -8.80 -17.88
C THR A 205 -7.59 -8.43 -18.17
N ASN A 206 -7.87 -7.48 -19.07
CA ASN A 206 -9.24 -7.13 -19.49
C ASN A 206 -9.97 -8.35 -20.06
N LEU A 207 -9.32 -9.10 -20.96
CA LEU A 207 -9.89 -10.29 -21.55
C LEU A 207 -10.20 -11.34 -20.47
N ALA A 208 -9.24 -11.63 -19.59
CA ALA A 208 -9.44 -12.58 -18.49
C ALA A 208 -10.56 -12.14 -17.53
N LEU A 209 -10.67 -10.84 -17.25
CA LEU A 209 -11.76 -10.28 -16.43
C LEU A 209 -13.12 -10.44 -17.10
N VAL A 210 -13.25 -10.11 -18.38
CA VAL A 210 -14.51 -10.30 -19.12
C VAL A 210 -14.90 -11.76 -19.16
N THR A 211 -13.95 -12.66 -19.41
CA THR A 211 -14.20 -14.11 -19.40
C THR A 211 -14.62 -14.61 -18.02
N LEU A 212 -13.88 -14.28 -16.96
CA LEU A 212 -14.18 -14.77 -15.61
C LEU A 212 -15.46 -14.15 -15.05
N ALA A 213 -15.63 -12.83 -15.17
CA ALA A 213 -16.85 -12.16 -14.72
C ALA A 213 -18.07 -12.64 -15.51
N GLY A 214 -17.95 -12.81 -16.84
CA GLY A 214 -19.02 -13.35 -17.68
C GLY A 214 -19.42 -14.77 -17.27
N LEU A 215 -18.43 -15.65 -17.01
CA LEU A 215 -18.69 -17.00 -16.51
C LEU A 215 -19.38 -16.98 -15.14
N MET A 216 -18.90 -16.14 -14.22
CA MET A 216 -19.51 -16.01 -12.89
C MET A 216 -20.91 -15.43 -12.95
N MET A 217 -21.18 -14.44 -13.81
CA MET A 217 -22.53 -13.91 -14.03
C MET A 217 -23.46 -14.94 -14.67
N TRP A 218 -22.94 -15.83 -15.52
CA TRP A 218 -23.73 -16.93 -16.11
C TRP A 218 -24.10 -18.00 -15.07
N ILE A 219 -23.16 -18.37 -14.18
CA ILE A 219 -23.39 -19.38 -13.13
C ILE A 219 -24.22 -18.82 -11.97
N ALA A 220 -23.83 -17.67 -11.45
CA ALA A 220 -24.37 -17.11 -10.21
C ALA A 220 -25.52 -16.11 -10.46
N GLY A 221 -25.69 -15.64 -11.69
CA GLY A 221 -26.57 -14.53 -12.02
C GLY A 221 -25.86 -13.17 -11.95
N VAL A 222 -26.30 -12.24 -12.79
CA VAL A 222 -25.71 -10.90 -12.92
C VAL A 222 -25.78 -10.12 -11.60
N TRP A 223 -26.97 -10.05 -10.99
CA TRP A 223 -27.17 -9.25 -9.78
C TRP A 223 -26.46 -9.81 -8.54
N PRO A 224 -26.53 -11.11 -8.21
CA PRO A 224 -25.75 -11.67 -7.12
C PRO A 224 -24.26 -11.42 -7.29
N PHE A 225 -23.71 -11.65 -8.49
CA PHE A 225 -22.30 -11.43 -8.75
C PHE A 225 -21.91 -9.96 -8.53
N LEU A 226 -22.65 -9.00 -9.11
CA LEU A 226 -22.34 -7.57 -8.98
C LEU A 226 -22.49 -7.09 -7.53
N LEU A 227 -23.58 -7.45 -6.84
CA LEU A 227 -23.85 -6.99 -5.47
C LEU A 227 -22.90 -7.59 -4.44
N ILE A 228 -22.20 -8.68 -4.75
CA ILE A 228 -21.20 -9.29 -3.88
C ILE A 228 -19.80 -8.85 -4.27
N HIS A 229 -19.42 -9.06 -5.54
CA HIS A 229 -18.04 -8.88 -5.97
C HIS A 229 -17.65 -7.39 -6.07
N LEU A 230 -18.56 -6.50 -6.50
CA LEU A 230 -18.23 -5.08 -6.61
C LEU A 230 -17.94 -4.45 -5.24
N PRO A 231 -18.77 -4.64 -4.18
CA PRO A 231 -18.42 -4.17 -2.84
C PRO A 231 -17.11 -4.75 -2.30
N ILE A 232 -16.82 -6.03 -2.55
CA ILE A 232 -15.55 -6.66 -2.16
C ILE A 232 -14.37 -5.88 -2.76
N VAL A 233 -14.41 -5.64 -4.08
CA VAL A 233 -13.36 -4.89 -4.79
C VAL A 233 -13.24 -3.47 -4.27
N LEU A 234 -14.35 -2.75 -4.06
CA LEU A 234 -14.32 -1.35 -3.62
C LEU A 234 -13.81 -1.21 -2.19
N VAL A 235 -14.26 -2.06 -1.26
CA VAL A 235 -13.79 -2.06 0.13
C VAL A 235 -12.32 -2.46 0.21
N SER A 236 -11.91 -3.51 -0.51
CA SER A 236 -10.50 -3.92 -0.61
C SER A 236 -9.63 -2.81 -1.20
N GLY A 237 -10.10 -2.17 -2.27
CA GLY A 237 -9.41 -1.08 -2.94
C GLY A 237 -9.27 0.16 -2.06
N ALA A 238 -10.32 0.52 -1.31
CA ALA A 238 -10.29 1.61 -0.34
C ALA A 238 -9.28 1.35 0.78
N ALA A 239 -9.30 0.14 1.35
CA ALA A 239 -8.36 -0.28 2.39
C ALA A 239 -6.90 -0.32 1.86
N GLY A 240 -6.70 -0.78 0.62
CA GLY A 240 -5.38 -0.77 -0.02
C GLY A 240 -4.86 0.64 -0.27
N ILE A 241 -5.68 1.54 -0.85
CA ILE A 241 -5.30 2.94 -1.07
C ILE A 241 -4.99 3.63 0.27
N TRP A 242 -5.80 3.40 1.30
CA TRP A 242 -5.52 3.87 2.65
C TRP A 242 -4.15 3.42 3.17
N LEU A 243 -3.88 2.12 3.06
CA LEU A 243 -2.65 1.51 3.55
C LEU A 243 -1.41 2.16 2.93
N PHE A 244 -1.35 2.28 1.61
CA PHE A 244 -0.22 2.92 0.92
C PHE A 244 -0.21 4.44 1.08
N TYR A 245 -1.37 5.08 1.27
CA TYR A 245 -1.44 6.50 1.60
C TYR A 245 -0.70 6.79 2.90
N VAL A 246 -1.12 6.18 4.02
CA VAL A 246 -0.56 6.49 5.35
C VAL A 246 0.89 6.06 5.45
N GLN A 247 1.30 5.08 4.64
CA GLN A 247 2.67 4.63 4.53
C GLN A 247 3.63 5.65 3.89
N HIS A 248 3.13 6.59 3.11
CA HIS A 248 3.93 7.62 2.42
C HIS A 248 3.50 9.05 2.74
N GLN A 249 2.42 9.22 3.49
CA GLN A 249 1.85 10.51 3.88
C GLN A 249 1.75 10.56 5.40
N PHE A 250 2.87 10.85 6.07
CA PHE A 250 2.97 11.04 7.52
C PHE A 250 3.91 12.21 7.80
N GLU A 251 3.83 12.80 9.00
CA GLU A 251 4.47 14.09 9.28
C GLU A 251 5.98 14.08 9.06
N ASP A 252 6.66 13.05 9.58
CA ASP A 252 8.12 12.91 9.54
C ASP A 252 8.62 12.12 8.30
N THR A 253 7.86 12.15 7.19
CA THR A 253 8.30 11.55 5.94
C THR A 253 9.48 12.34 5.34
N HIS A 254 10.36 11.66 4.61
CA HIS A 254 11.53 12.25 3.98
C HIS A 254 11.34 12.43 2.47
N TRP A 255 11.48 13.67 2.01
CA TRP A 255 11.46 14.05 0.59
C TRP A 255 12.66 14.97 0.32
N SER A 256 13.44 14.66 -0.72
CA SER A 256 14.63 15.44 -1.11
C SER A 256 14.73 15.61 -2.63
N THR A 257 15.55 16.56 -3.08
CA THR A 257 15.76 16.95 -4.49
C THR A 257 17.20 16.68 -4.92
N GLY A 258 17.42 16.44 -6.21
CA GLY A 258 18.75 16.44 -6.82
C GLY A 258 19.78 15.53 -6.13
N ASP A 259 20.98 16.06 -5.90
CA ASP A 259 22.14 15.32 -5.36
C ASP A 259 21.99 14.94 -3.87
N ASP A 260 21.01 15.52 -3.16
CA ASP A 260 20.73 15.21 -1.75
C ASP A 260 19.91 13.91 -1.59
N TRP A 261 19.34 13.38 -2.68
CA TRP A 261 18.57 12.15 -2.61
C TRP A 261 19.48 10.92 -2.53
N ARG A 262 19.40 10.21 -1.40
CA ARG A 262 20.07 8.92 -1.17
C ARG A 262 19.02 7.82 -1.03
N PHE A 263 18.98 6.87 -1.98
CA PHE A 263 18.01 5.77 -1.97
C PHE A 263 17.83 5.07 -0.60
N PRO A 264 18.90 4.64 0.11
CA PRO A 264 18.71 3.91 1.37
C PRO A 264 18.02 4.77 2.45
N GLU A 265 18.38 6.04 2.55
CA GLU A 265 17.80 6.99 3.51
C GLU A 265 16.35 7.30 3.15
N ALA A 266 16.08 7.63 1.88
CA ALA A 266 14.71 7.88 1.41
C ALA A 266 13.81 6.64 1.57
N ALA A 267 14.34 5.44 1.34
CA ALA A 267 13.60 4.19 1.52
C ALA A 267 13.24 3.92 3.00
N LEU A 268 14.16 4.21 3.93
CA LEU A 268 13.95 3.93 5.35
C LEU A 268 13.16 5.03 6.08
N HIS A 269 13.34 6.30 5.69
CA HIS A 269 12.71 7.46 6.34
C HIS A 269 11.54 8.06 5.55
N GLY A 270 11.42 7.78 4.25
CA GLY A 270 10.30 8.21 3.40
C GLY A 270 9.09 7.29 3.42
N ALA A 271 9.16 6.21 4.21
CA ALA A 271 8.07 5.26 4.41
C ALA A 271 7.84 5.01 5.91
N SER A 272 6.58 4.83 6.31
CA SER A 272 6.22 4.62 7.72
C SER A 272 6.31 3.15 8.14
N HIS A 273 6.45 2.90 9.44
CA HIS A 273 6.04 1.66 10.08
C HIS A 273 4.60 1.77 10.59
N TYR A 274 3.63 1.28 9.82
CA TYR A 274 2.23 1.24 10.23
C TYR A 274 1.95 0.06 11.19
N ASP A 275 2.00 0.37 12.48
CA ASP A 275 1.85 -0.56 13.58
C ASP A 275 0.38 -0.91 13.83
N LEU A 276 -0.04 -1.99 13.18
CA LEU A 276 -1.41 -2.50 13.22
C LEU A 276 -1.59 -3.61 14.29
N PRO A 277 -2.78 -3.70 14.91
CA PRO A 277 -3.15 -4.85 15.73
C PRO A 277 -3.01 -6.17 14.97
N LEU A 278 -2.77 -7.27 15.69
CA LEU A 278 -2.39 -8.57 15.12
C LEU A 278 -3.24 -9.03 13.93
N VAL A 279 -4.57 -8.93 14.04
CA VAL A 279 -5.49 -9.36 12.98
C VAL A 279 -5.33 -8.52 11.73
N LEU A 280 -5.29 -7.18 11.86
CA LEU A 280 -5.11 -6.27 10.73
C LEU A 280 -3.72 -6.42 10.12
N ARG A 281 -2.69 -6.54 10.96
CA ARG A 281 -1.32 -6.81 10.53
C ARG A 281 -1.23 -8.11 9.74
N TRP A 282 -1.93 -9.15 10.20
CA TRP A 282 -2.00 -10.39 9.44
C TRP A 282 -2.74 -10.16 8.13
N MET A 283 -3.95 -9.59 8.11
CA MET A 283 -4.71 -9.36 6.87
C MET A 283 -3.96 -8.53 5.84
N THR A 284 -3.22 -7.49 6.25
CA THR A 284 -2.40 -6.66 5.35
C THR A 284 -1.04 -7.27 5.02
N GLY A 285 -0.80 -8.54 5.35
CA GLY A 285 0.44 -9.22 5.02
C GLY A 285 1.66 -8.58 5.68
N ASN A 286 1.56 -8.02 6.89
CA ASN A 286 2.65 -7.29 7.55
C ASN A 286 3.27 -6.15 6.72
N ILE A 287 2.66 -5.72 5.61
CA ILE A 287 3.22 -4.66 4.75
C ILE A 287 3.31 -3.33 5.51
N GLY A 288 2.59 -3.19 6.63
CA GLY A 288 2.74 -2.08 7.58
C GLY A 288 4.19 -1.82 7.97
N ILE A 289 5.07 -2.84 7.96
CA ILE A 289 6.53 -2.68 8.11
C ILE A 289 7.14 -2.18 6.78
N HIS A 290 6.62 -1.04 6.30
CA HIS A 290 6.80 -0.59 4.92
C HIS A 290 8.14 0.06 4.67
N HIS A 291 8.70 0.74 5.68
CA HIS A 291 10.05 1.29 5.66
C HIS A 291 11.12 0.22 5.38
N ILE A 292 11.02 -0.94 6.04
CA ILE A 292 11.91 -2.07 5.78
C ILE A 292 11.61 -2.70 4.42
N HIS A 293 10.33 -2.75 4.04
CA HIS A 293 9.94 -3.21 2.72
C HIS A 293 10.54 -2.33 1.60
N HIS A 294 10.53 -1.00 1.73
CA HIS A 294 11.17 -0.10 0.78
C HIS A 294 12.68 -0.29 0.73
N LEU A 295 13.31 -0.39 1.89
CA LEU A 295 14.75 -0.60 1.98
C LEU A 295 15.18 -1.94 1.37
N SER A 296 14.38 -3.00 1.52
CA SER A 296 14.68 -4.32 0.97
C SER A 296 13.42 -5.08 0.54
N SER A 297 12.85 -4.68 -0.58
CA SER A 297 11.56 -5.19 -1.11
C SER A 297 11.56 -6.67 -1.49
N ARG A 298 12.76 -7.27 -1.59
CA ARG A 298 12.95 -8.71 -1.79
C ARG A 298 12.72 -9.55 -0.54
N ILE A 299 12.41 -8.96 0.61
CA ILE A 299 12.01 -9.71 1.81
C ILE A 299 10.52 -10.06 1.65
N PRO A 300 10.15 -11.35 1.62
CA PRO A 300 8.75 -11.72 1.59
C PRO A 300 8.07 -11.28 2.88
N TYR A 301 6.84 -10.81 2.76
CA TYR A 301 6.12 -10.06 3.78
C TYR A 301 5.99 -10.82 5.11
N TYR A 302 5.90 -12.16 5.05
CA TYR A 302 5.77 -13.01 6.23
C TYR A 302 7.08 -13.10 7.05
N ARG A 303 8.20 -12.62 6.49
CA ARG A 303 9.50 -12.51 7.16
C ARG A 303 9.80 -11.09 7.67
N LEU A 304 9.04 -10.07 7.28
CA LEU A 304 9.23 -8.71 7.81
C LEU A 304 9.19 -8.65 9.35
N PRO A 305 8.30 -9.38 10.05
CA PRO A 305 8.33 -9.42 11.51
C PRO A 305 9.60 -10.04 12.11
N GLU A 306 10.28 -10.95 11.40
CA GLU A 306 11.56 -11.52 11.83
C GLU A 306 12.61 -10.40 11.93
N VAL A 307 12.57 -9.42 11.03
CA VAL A 307 13.49 -8.27 11.04
C VAL A 307 13.31 -7.43 12.29
N LEU A 308 12.07 -7.05 12.63
CA LEU A 308 11.80 -6.23 13.81
C LEU A 308 12.09 -6.96 15.13
N ARG A 309 11.91 -8.28 15.15
CA ARG A 309 12.25 -9.10 16.32
C ARG A 309 13.76 -9.14 16.54
N ASP A 310 14.53 -9.34 15.47
CA ASP A 310 15.99 -9.47 15.54
C ASP A 310 16.69 -8.08 15.62
N HIS A 311 16.01 -7.01 15.20
CA HIS A 311 16.50 -5.63 15.17
C HIS A 311 15.43 -4.64 15.68
N PRO A 312 15.12 -4.63 16.98
CA PRO A 312 14.03 -3.83 17.56
C PRO A 312 14.21 -2.31 17.39
N GLN A 313 15.44 -1.83 17.19
CA GLN A 313 15.73 -0.42 16.91
C GLN A 313 15.05 0.09 15.63
N LEU A 314 14.76 -0.80 14.66
CA LEU A 314 14.06 -0.43 13.42
C LEU A 314 12.55 -0.23 13.63
N ALA A 315 11.99 -0.71 14.74
CA ALA A 315 10.54 -0.64 14.97
C ALA A 315 10.05 0.79 15.26
N GLY A 316 10.94 1.68 15.74
CA GLY A 316 10.59 3.06 16.07
C GLY A 316 10.62 4.03 14.88
N ILE A 317 11.27 3.66 13.78
CA ILE A 317 11.45 4.56 12.62
C ILE A 317 10.10 4.74 11.91
N GLY A 318 9.67 6.00 11.78
CA GLY A 318 8.43 6.36 11.09
C GLY A 318 7.18 5.65 11.65
N ARG A 319 7.16 5.28 12.94
CA ARG A 319 6.08 4.48 13.51
C ARG A 319 4.79 5.29 13.60
N ILE A 320 3.73 4.76 12.99
CA ILE A 320 2.37 5.30 13.08
C ILE A 320 1.41 4.20 13.53
N THR A 321 0.48 4.52 14.43
CA THR A 321 -0.59 3.62 14.86
C THR A 321 -1.87 3.83 14.05
N LEU A 322 -2.84 2.92 14.17
CA LEU A 322 -4.16 3.03 13.53
C LEU A 322 -4.86 4.38 13.82
N TRP A 323 -4.72 4.92 15.02
CA TRP A 323 -5.36 6.19 15.38
C TRP A 323 -4.60 7.40 14.86
N GLN A 324 -3.27 7.35 14.88
CA GLN A 324 -2.42 8.40 14.30
C GLN A 324 -2.59 8.49 12.78
N SER A 325 -2.82 7.37 12.11
CA SER A 325 -3.01 7.34 10.66
C SER A 325 -4.25 8.14 10.20
N LEU A 326 -5.26 8.30 11.06
CA LEU A 326 -6.41 9.17 10.79
C LEU A 326 -6.02 10.65 10.76
N GLN A 327 -5.02 11.06 11.55
CA GLN A 327 -4.52 12.44 11.59
C GLN A 327 -3.70 12.76 10.33
N CYS A 328 -3.04 11.75 9.75
CA CYS A 328 -2.24 11.87 8.53
C CYS A 328 -3.05 12.30 7.30
N VAL A 329 -4.36 12.09 7.30
CA VAL A 329 -5.26 12.49 6.19
C VAL A 329 -5.24 14.00 5.96
N GLY A 330 -5.04 14.78 7.02
CA GLY A 330 -4.95 16.25 6.93
C GLY A 330 -3.64 16.74 6.33
N LEU A 331 -2.62 15.89 6.23
CA LEU A 331 -1.30 16.21 5.70
C LEU A 331 -1.32 16.09 4.18
N VAL A 332 -1.39 17.23 3.49
CA VAL A 332 -1.76 17.30 2.06
C VAL A 332 -0.82 18.14 1.21
N LEU A 333 0.11 18.86 1.81
CA LEU A 333 1.14 19.66 1.13
C LEU A 333 2.50 19.36 1.75
N TRP A 334 3.55 19.43 0.94
CA TRP A 334 4.93 19.40 1.43
C TRP A 334 5.45 20.82 1.68
N ASP A 335 5.97 21.10 2.87
CA ASP A 335 6.63 22.36 3.20
C ASP A 335 8.15 22.19 3.16
N ASP A 336 8.78 22.62 2.07
CA ASP A 336 10.24 22.51 1.87
C ASP A 336 11.05 23.20 2.97
N ARG A 337 10.52 24.23 3.62
CA ARG A 337 11.24 24.95 4.69
C ARG A 337 11.26 24.17 5.99
N ARG A 338 10.16 23.46 6.27
CA ARG A 338 10.00 22.67 7.50
C ARG A 338 10.39 21.22 7.32
N GLN A 339 10.58 20.77 6.07
CA GLN A 339 10.84 19.38 5.70
C GLN A 339 9.78 18.43 6.27
N LYS A 340 8.51 18.84 6.17
CA LYS A 340 7.35 18.11 6.72
C LYS A 340 6.14 18.24 5.83
N LEU A 341 5.27 17.23 5.89
CA LEU A 341 3.92 17.37 5.36
C LEU A 341 3.06 18.22 6.30
N VAL A 342 2.24 19.10 5.72
CA VAL A 342 1.43 20.09 6.43
C VAL A 342 -0.01 20.11 5.93
N SER A 343 -0.92 20.60 6.77
CA SER A 343 -2.31 20.82 6.36
C SER A 343 -2.49 22.11 5.56
N PHE A 344 -3.63 22.25 4.88
CA PHE A 344 -4.00 23.51 4.25
C PHE A 344 -4.08 24.68 5.25
N ARG A 345 -4.40 24.40 6.52
CA ARG A 345 -4.45 25.41 7.59
C ARG A 345 -3.05 25.87 7.96
N ASP A 346 -2.14 24.94 8.21
CA ASP A 346 -0.75 25.25 8.57
C ASP A 346 -0.04 26.01 7.46
N ALA A 347 -0.27 25.61 6.21
CA ALA A 347 0.25 26.29 5.03
C ALA A 347 -0.32 27.71 4.84
N ALA A 348 -1.50 28.02 5.40
CA ALA A 348 -2.05 29.37 5.40
C ALA A 348 -1.43 30.22 6.51
N THR A 349 -1.22 29.64 7.70
CA THR A 349 -0.65 30.35 8.86
C THR A 349 0.84 30.63 8.70
N ALA A 350 1.61 29.76 8.04
CA ALA A 350 3.05 29.98 7.78
C ALA A 350 3.35 31.14 6.80
N ALA A 351 2.31 31.77 6.22
CA ALA A 351 2.43 32.96 5.36
C ALA A 351 1.94 34.26 6.01
N ALA A 352 1.37 34.20 7.21
CA ALA A 352 1.13 35.37 8.06
C ALA A 352 2.34 35.56 8.97
#